data_AF-A0A1U9P6V5-F1
#
_entry.id   AF-A0A1U9P6V5-F1
#
_cell.length_a   1.000
_cell.length_b   1.000
_cell.length_c   1.000
_cell.angle_alpha   90.00
_cell.angle_beta   90.00
_cell.angle_gamma   90.00
#
_symmetry.space_group_name_H-M   'P 1'
#
loop_
_entity.id
_entity.type
_entity.pdbx_description
1 polymer ?
#
loop_
_entity_poly.entity_id
_entity_poly.type
_entity_poly.pdbx_seq_one_letter_code
_entity_poly.pdbx_strand_id
1 'polypeptide(L)' 'MLLTGPEPDPEEVMWHDWVPEPELQRFTERYPFTPDSMEAFSRYARVKAAAGEHPRCRH' A
#
# COMPACT_ATOMS: atom_id res chain seq x y z
N MET A 1 -19.78 -5.78 15.73
CA MET A 1 -18.70 -4.96 16.30
C MET A 1 -18.02 -4.30 15.11
N LEU A 2 -18.32 -3.03 14.83
CA LEU A 2 -17.61 -2.29 13.79
C LEU A 2 -16.25 -1.94 14.40
N LEU A 3 -15.16 -2.46 13.83
CA LEU A 3 -13.82 -1.97 14.14
C LEU A 3 -13.81 -0.51 13.70
N THR A 4 -13.90 0.43 14.64
CA THR A 4 -13.52 1.81 14.36
C THR A 4 -12.05 1.76 13.94
N GLY A 5 -11.71 2.49 12.87
CA GLY A 5 -10.35 2.54 12.36
C GLY A 5 -9.35 2.97 13.43
N PRO A 6 -8.04 2.85 13.17
CA PRO A 6 -7.03 3.33 14.12
C PRO A 6 -7.24 4.83 14.38
N GLU A 7 -7.06 5.23 15.65
CA GLU A 7 -6.95 6.63 16.08
C GLU A 7 -5.47 6.90 16.38
N PRO A 8 -4.65 7.32 15.40
CA PRO A 8 -3.25 7.54 15.63
C PRO A 8 -3.00 8.86 16.38
N ASP A 9 -1.87 8.91 17.07
CA ASP A 9 -1.40 10.12 17.73
C ASP A 9 -1.07 11.20 16.68
N PRO A 10 -1.70 12.39 16.74
CA PRO A 10 -1.44 13.47 15.78
C PRO A 10 -0.03 14.07 15.88
N GLU A 11 0.69 13.86 17.00
CA GLU A 11 2.10 14.29 17.12
C GLU A 11 3.04 13.39 16.28
N GLU A 12 2.64 12.14 16.05
CA GLU A 12 3.43 11.15 15.31
C GLU A 12 2.94 10.96 13.85
N VAL A 13 1.62 11.04 13.62
CA VAL A 13 0.99 10.75 12.32
C VAL A 13 0.10 11.90 11.90
N MET A 14 0.64 12.76 11.02
CA MET A 14 -0.09 13.92 10.49
C MET A 14 -1.30 13.53 9.63
N TRP A 15 -1.27 12.35 8.97
CA TRP A 15 -2.40 11.84 8.17
C TRP A 15 -2.28 10.33 7.91
N HIS A 16 -3.41 9.66 7.72
CA HIS A 16 -3.48 8.25 7.30
C HIS A 16 -4.78 8.01 6.52
N ASP A 17 -4.77 6.98 5.66
CA ASP A 17 -5.96 6.56 4.90
C ASP A 17 -5.91 5.07 4.55
N TRP A 18 -7.07 4.49 4.26
CA TRP A 18 -7.22 3.14 3.71
C TRP A 18 -7.39 3.24 2.20
N VAL A 19 -6.49 2.62 1.44
CA VAL A 19 -6.46 2.73 -0.02
C VAL A 19 -6.61 1.34 -0.65
N PRO A 20 -7.46 1.16 -1.67
CA PRO A 20 -7.52 -0.07 -2.45
C PRO A 20 -6.18 -0.38 -3.13
N GLU A 21 -5.80 -1.66 -3.22
CA GLU A 21 -4.52 -2.08 -3.83
C GLU A 21 -4.27 -1.47 -5.23
N PRO A 22 -5.24 -1.40 -6.17
CA PRO A 22 -5.02 -0.78 -7.49
C PRO A 22 -4.73 0.72 -7.46
N GLU A 23 -5.08 1.40 -6.37
CA GLU A 23 -4.86 2.85 -6.19
C GLU A 23 -3.54 3.15 -5.51
N LEU A 24 -2.88 2.16 -4.92
CA LEU A 24 -1.65 2.34 -4.14
C LEU A 24 -0.54 2.98 -4.97
N GLN A 25 -0.39 2.61 -6.24
CA GLN A 25 0.58 3.25 -7.15
C GLN A 25 0.34 4.75 -7.28
N ARG A 26 -0.92 5.16 -7.53
CA ARG A 26 -1.28 6.58 -7.67
C ARG A 26 -1.04 7.35 -6.38
N PHE A 27 -1.23 6.70 -5.22
CA PHE A 27 -0.92 7.28 -3.93
C PHE A 27 0.59 7.54 -3.77
N THR A 28 1.43 6.57 -4.14
CA THR A 28 2.90 6.74 -4.09
C THR A 28 3.44 7.83 -5.01
N GLU A 29 2.73 8.11 -6.12
CA GLU A 29 3.09 9.19 -7.04
C GLU A 29 2.60 10.57 -6.54
N ARG A 30 1.51 10.60 -5.77
CA ARG A 30 0.87 11.85 -5.30
C ARG A 30 1.48 12.39 -4.00
N TYR A 31 1.92 11.52 -3.10
CA TYR A 31 2.38 11.91 -1.77
C TYR A 31 3.87 11.57 -1.56
N PRO A 32 4.60 12.36 -0.75
CA PRO A 32 6.01 12.12 -0.50
C PRO A 32 6.19 10.96 0.49
N PHE A 33 6.32 9.74 -0.02
CA PHE A 33 6.73 8.58 0.78
C PHE A 33 8.25 8.57 1.02
N THR A 34 8.67 7.92 2.10
CA THR A 34 10.10 7.76 2.38
C THR A 34 10.75 6.81 1.35
N PRO A 35 12.07 6.91 1.12
CA PRO A 35 12.77 6.00 0.22
C PRO A 35 12.57 4.52 0.58
N ASP A 36 12.55 4.20 1.87
CA ASP A 36 12.36 2.82 2.36
C ASP A 36 10.94 2.30 2.05
N SER A 37 9.92 3.15 2.22
CA SER A 37 8.54 2.81 1.81
C SER A 37 8.43 2.55 0.30
N MET A 38 9.13 3.34 -0.52
CA MET A 38 9.15 3.14 -1.98
C MET A 38 9.88 1.85 -2.38
N GLU A 39 10.95 1.49 -1.68
CA GLU A 39 11.64 0.22 -1.88
C GLU A 39 10.73 -0.97 -1.51
N ALA A 40 10.07 -0.91 -0.36
CA ALA A 40 9.12 -1.92 0.08
C ALA A 40 7.98 -2.10 -0.93
N PHE A 41 7.41 -1.00 -1.44
CA PHE A 41 6.38 -1.04 -2.49
C PHE A 41 6.89 -1.68 -3.80
N SER A 42 8.12 -1.36 -4.22
CA SER A 42 8.73 -1.96 -5.41
C SER A 42 8.90 -3.49 -5.28
N ARG A 43 9.34 -3.96 -4.11
CA ARG A 43 9.46 -5.40 -3.82
C ARG A 43 8.08 -6.08 -3.83
N TYR A 44 7.10 -5.46 -3.19
CA TYR A 44 5.72 -5.94 -3.19
C TYR A 44 5.15 -6.07 -4.62
N ALA A 45 5.32 -5.05 -5.46
CA ALA A 45 4.84 -5.06 -6.84
C ALA A 45 5.47 -6.19 -7.66
N ARG A 46 6.77 -6.47 -7.47
CA ARG A 46 7.45 -7.61 -8.13
C ARG A 46 6.87 -8.96 -7.72
N VAL A 47 6.62 -9.15 -6.42
CA VAL A 47 6.02 -10.39 -5.91
C VAL A 47 4.59 -10.56 -6.45
N LYS A 48 3.81 -9.49 -6.48
CA LYS A 48 2.45 -9.50 -7.05
C LYS A 48 2.42 -9.83 -8.54
N ALA A 49 3.31 -9.25 -9.33
CA ALA A 49 3.44 -9.56 -10.76
C ALA A 49 3.75 -11.06 -10.96
N ALA A 50 4.75 -11.58 -10.23
CA ALA A 50 5.10 -13.00 -10.29
C ALA A 50 3.95 -13.93 -9.84
N ALA A 51 3.12 -13.50 -8.88
CA ALA A 51 1.96 -14.24 -8.43
C ALA A 51 0.82 -14.26 -9.47
N GLY A 52 0.61 -13.16 -10.21
CA GLY A 52 -0.35 -13.09 -11.33
C GLY A 52 0.07 -13.92 -12.54
N GLU A 53 1.36 -14.18 -12.70
CA GLU A 53 1.93 -15.05 -13.74
C GLU A 53 1.84 -16.55 -13.39
N HIS A 54 1.51 -16.89 -12.13
CA HIS A 54 1.37 -18.29 -11.71
C HIS A 54 0.07 -18.89 -12.29
N PRO A 55 0.12 -20.08 -12.94
CA PRO A 55 -1.00 -20.63 -13.73
C PRO A 55 -2.27 -20.98 -12.93
N ARG A 56 -2.26 -20.82 -11.61
CA ARG A 56 -3.41 -21.01 -10.73
C ARG A 56 -4.19 -19.72 -10.42
N CYS A 57 -3.67 -18.55 -10.81
CA CYS A 57 -4.25 -17.24 -10.47
C CYS A 57 -4.55 -16.37 -11.70
N ARG A 58 -4.53 -16.92 -12.92
CA ARG A 58 -4.94 -16.18 -14.11
C ARG A 58 -6.46 -15.93 -14.02
N HIS A 59 -6.85 -14.73 -13.62
CA HIS A 59 -8.22 -14.23 -13.67
C HIS A 59 -8.71 -14.13 -15.12
#